data_AF-A0A963PTX5-F1
#
_entry.id   AF-A0A963PTX5-F1
#
_cell.length_a   1.000
_cell.length_b   1.000
_cell.length_c   1.000
_cell.angle_alpha   90.00
_cell.angle_beta   90.00
_cell.angle_gamma   90.00
#
_symmetry.space_group_name_H-M   'P 1'
#
loop_
_entity.id
_entity.type
_entity.pdbx_description
1 polymer ?
#
loop_
_entity_poly.entity_id
_entity_poly.type
_entity_poly.pdbx_seq_one_letter_code
_entity_poly.pdbx_strand_id
1 'polypeptide(L)'
;IARDLARNGIRNMTIAPGIFGTPMLFGMPQEVQDSLAAGVPFPSRLGTPQDYAKLARHIIENDMLNGEVIRLDGAIRLAPR
;
A
#
# COMPACT_ATOMS: atom_id res chain seq x y z
N ILE A 1 12.87 -2.88 15.86
CA ILE A 1 11.88 -1.78 16.06
C ILE A 1 10.68 -2.22 16.88
N ALA A 2 9.77 -3.08 16.37
CA ALA A 2 8.55 -3.44 17.12
C ALA A 2 8.85 -4.03 18.52
N ARG A 3 9.83 -4.94 18.61
CA ARG A 3 10.29 -5.51 19.89
C ARG A 3 10.91 -4.47 20.83
N ASP A 4 11.66 -3.51 20.26
CA ASP A 4 12.36 -2.47 21.03
C ASP A 4 11.37 -1.50 21.67
N LEU A 5 10.28 -1.19 20.95
CA LEU A 5 9.24 -0.26 21.39
C LEU A 5 8.13 -0.92 22.25
N ALA A 6 8.12 -2.24 22.36
CA ALA A 6 7.05 -2.97 23.05
C ALA A 6 6.89 -2.57 24.52
N ARG A 7 8.00 -2.26 25.22
CA ARG A 7 7.96 -1.80 26.62
C ARG A 7 7.31 -0.43 26.79
N ASN A 8 7.26 0.37 25.72
CA ASN A 8 6.61 1.67 25.68
C ASN A 8 5.13 1.58 25.27
N GLY A 9 4.62 0.38 24.98
CA GLY A 9 3.25 0.20 24.49
C GLY A 9 3.02 0.71 23.06
N ILE A 10 4.08 0.90 22.27
CA ILE A 10 3.99 1.40 20.90
C ILE A 10 4.03 0.22 19.92
N ARG A 11 3.01 0.11 19.07
CA ARG A 11 2.97 -0.83 17.94
C ARG A 11 3.72 -0.25 16.74
N ASN A 12 4.35 -1.10 15.94
CA ASN A 12 5.02 -0.70 14.71
C ASN A 12 4.54 -1.57 13.54
N MET A 13 4.05 -0.94 12.49
CA MET A 13 3.49 -1.58 11.31
C MET A 13 3.98 -0.88 10.05
N THR A 14 4.05 -1.62 8.95
CA THR A 14 4.46 -1.09 7.64
C THR A 14 3.41 -1.41 6.60
N ILE A 15 3.08 -0.45 5.73
CA ILE A 15 2.28 -0.69 4.53
C ILE A 15 3.22 -0.62 3.33
N ALA A 16 3.22 -1.67 2.52
CA ALA A 16 3.93 -1.74 1.24
C ALA A 16 2.93 -1.60 0.10
N PRO A 17 2.70 -0.37 -0.43
CA PRO A 17 1.74 -0.16 -1.50
C PRO A 17 2.25 -0.71 -2.84
N GLY A 18 1.32 -1.13 -3.68
CA GLY A 18 1.54 -1.33 -5.11
C GLY A 18 1.51 -0.01 -5.88
N ILE A 19 0.82 -0.01 -7.03
CA ILE A 19 0.71 1.19 -7.87
C ILE A 19 -0.49 2.03 -7.41
N PHE A 20 -0.22 3.26 -6.96
CA PHE A 20 -1.22 4.20 -6.45
C PHE A 20 -1.20 5.49 -7.27
N GLY A 21 -2.40 6.04 -7.51
CA GLY A 21 -2.56 7.35 -8.13
C GLY A 21 -2.01 8.46 -7.24
N THR A 22 -0.74 8.81 -7.43
CA THR A 22 -0.08 9.95 -6.78
C THR A 22 0.09 11.09 -7.77
N PRO A 23 0.32 12.34 -7.31
CA PRO A 23 0.57 13.46 -8.22
C PRO A 23 1.69 13.20 -9.24
N MET A 24 2.72 12.44 -8.86
CA MET A 24 3.79 12.02 -9.76
C MET A 24 3.28 11.14 -10.91
N LEU A 25 2.39 10.19 -10.62
CA LEU A 25 1.81 9.26 -11.60
C LEU A 25 0.84 9.97 -12.54
N PHE A 26 0.07 10.94 -12.02
CA PHE A 26 -0.83 11.76 -12.84
C PHE A 26 -0.11 12.71 -13.78
N GLY A 27 1.18 13.00 -13.55
CA GLY A 27 2.03 13.74 -14.48
C GLY A 27 2.54 12.92 -15.68
N MET A 28 2.33 11.60 -15.69
CA MET A 28 2.74 10.73 -16.79
C MET A 28 1.69 10.72 -17.92
N PRO A 29 2.06 10.40 -19.17
CA PRO A 29 1.10 10.21 -20.26
C PRO A 29 0.00 9.21 -19.91
N GLN A 30 -1.23 9.46 -20.37
CA GLN A 30 -2.38 8.62 -20.03
C GLN A 30 -2.17 7.15 -20.39
N GLU A 31 -1.56 6.86 -21.53
CA GLU A 31 -1.24 5.49 -21.97
C GLU A 31 -0.34 4.74 -20.95
N VAL A 32 0.60 5.45 -20.30
CA VAL A 32 1.46 4.87 -19.27
C VAL A 32 0.66 4.57 -18.01
N GLN A 33 -0.24 5.48 -17.61
CA GLN A 33 -1.12 5.27 -16.46
C GLN A 33 -2.04 4.06 -16.68
N ASP A 34 -2.65 3.96 -17.85
CA ASP A 34 -3.56 2.88 -18.22
C ASP A 34 -2.83 1.53 -18.30
N SER A 35 -1.63 1.51 -18.88
CA SER A 35 -0.78 0.31 -18.93
C SER A 35 -0.39 -0.17 -17.52
N LEU A 36 -0.02 0.75 -16.63
CA LEU A 36 0.28 0.41 -15.24
C LEU A 36 -0.96 -0.09 -14.48
N ALA A 37 -2.13 0.50 -14.73
CA ALA A 37 -3.39 0.06 -14.14
C ALA A 37 -3.78 -1.36 -14.62
N ALA A 38 -3.59 -1.66 -15.91
CA ALA A 38 -3.85 -2.97 -16.49
C ALA A 38 -2.94 -4.08 -15.93
N GLY A 39 -1.75 -3.71 -15.43
CA GLY A 39 -0.84 -4.63 -14.76
C GLY A 39 -1.32 -5.12 -13.39
N VAL A 40 -2.35 -4.49 -12.80
CA VAL A 40 -2.91 -4.89 -11.49
C VAL A 40 -3.98 -5.99 -11.69
N PRO A 41 -3.80 -7.20 -11.11
CA PRO A 41 -4.75 -8.29 -11.27
C PRO A 41 -6.19 -7.95 -10.85
N PHE A 42 -6.43 -7.57 -9.60
CA PHE A 42 -7.76 -7.15 -9.14
C PHE A 42 -7.69 -6.34 -7.83
N PRO A 43 -8.44 -5.23 -7.69
CA PRO A 43 -9.19 -4.56 -8.76
C PRO A 43 -8.25 -3.96 -9.81
N SER A 44 -8.58 -4.09 -11.09
CA SER A 44 -7.72 -3.68 -12.22
C SER A 44 -7.73 -2.16 -12.44
N ARG A 45 -7.19 -1.44 -11.47
CA ARG A 45 -7.06 0.02 -11.44
C ARG A 45 -5.90 0.43 -10.53
N LEU A 46 -5.50 1.70 -10.60
CA LEU A 46 -4.60 2.27 -9.61
C LEU A 46 -5.27 2.34 -8.23
N GLY A 47 -4.49 2.09 -7.18
CA GLY A 47 -4.92 2.36 -5.81
C GLY A 47 -5.18 3.84 -5.58
N THR A 48 -6.16 4.17 -4.74
CA THR A 48 -6.48 5.55 -4.36
C THR A 48 -5.89 5.89 -2.98
N PRO A 49 -5.64 7.17 -2.66
CA PRO A 49 -5.28 7.56 -1.29
C PRO A 49 -6.26 7.05 -0.24
N GLN A 50 -7.55 6.96 -0.58
CA GLN A 50 -8.59 6.44 0.30
C GLN A 50 -8.44 4.93 0.56
N ASP A 51 -7.97 4.15 -0.41
CA ASP A 51 -7.67 2.72 -0.21
C ASP A 51 -6.53 2.53 0.81
N TYR A 52 -5.49 3.36 0.72
CA TYR A 52 -4.39 3.37 1.69
C TYR A 52 -4.86 3.79 3.09
N ALA A 53 -5.64 4.87 3.16
CA ALA A 53 -6.17 5.40 4.42
C ALA A 53 -7.05 4.39 5.17
N LYS A 54 -7.85 3.59 4.45
CA LYS A 54 -8.65 2.50 5.06
C LYS A 54 -7.76 1.48 5.78
N LEU A 55 -6.65 1.06 5.16
CA LEU A 55 -5.72 0.13 5.80
C LEU A 55 -5.01 0.76 7.00
N ALA A 56 -4.55 2.01 6.87
CA ALA A 56 -3.93 2.73 7.97
C ALA A 56 -4.88 2.84 9.18
N ARG A 57 -6.16 3.15 8.93
CA ARG A 57 -7.20 3.16 9.96
C ARG A 57 -7.38 1.78 10.61
N HIS A 58 -7.45 0.72 9.82
CA HIS A 58 -7.57 -0.64 10.36
C HIS A 58 -6.37 -1.04 11.23
N ILE A 59 -5.16 -0.63 10.85
CA ILE A 59 -3.96 -0.81 11.66
C ILE A 59 -4.06 -0.08 13.00
N ILE A 60 -4.58 1.15 13.01
CA ILE A 60 -4.75 1.93 14.24
C ILE A 60 -5.81 1.31 15.16
N GLU A 61 -6.94 0.85 14.60
CA GLU A 61 -8.08 0.32 15.35
C GLU A 61 -7.89 -1.13 15.86
N ASN A 62 -6.93 -1.88 15.32
CA ASN A 62 -6.70 -3.28 15.69
C ASN A 62 -5.42 -3.46 16.53
N ASP A 63 -5.61 -3.72 17.82
CA ASP A 63 -4.52 -3.82 18.81
C ASP A 63 -3.56 -4.99 18.57
N MET A 64 -4.01 -6.04 17.86
CA MET A 64 -3.18 -7.21 17.60
C MET A 64 -2.23 -7.05 16.40
N LEU A 65 -2.38 -5.99 15.60
CA LEU A 65 -1.48 -5.73 14.49
C LEU A 65 -0.18 -5.08 14.99
N ASN A 66 0.91 -5.86 15.03
CA ASN A 66 2.22 -5.37 15.42
C ASN A 66 3.35 -6.18 14.76
N GLY A 67 4.37 -5.49 14.24
CA GLY A 67 5.58 -6.09 13.71
C GLY A 67 5.46 -6.68 12.30
N GLU A 68 4.48 -6.26 11.52
CA GLU A 68 4.19 -6.84 10.20
C GLU A 68 4.18 -5.79 9.07
N VAL A 69 4.44 -6.27 7.85
CA VAL A 69 4.35 -5.54 6.58
C VAL A 69 3.14 -6.04 5.80
N ILE A 70 2.15 -5.17 5.57
CA ILE A 70 0.99 -5.50 4.76
C ILE A 70 1.20 -4.98 3.34
N ARG A 71 1.18 -5.89 2.36
CA ARG A 71 1.11 -5.51 0.94
C ARG A 71 -0.30 -5.01 0.62
N LEU A 72 -0.40 -3.84 0.02
CA LEU A 72 -1.65 -3.26 -0.45
C LEU A 72 -1.50 -2.94 -1.93
N ASP A 73 -1.75 -3.91 -2.80
CA ASP A 73 -1.22 -3.84 -4.17
C ASP A 73 -2.09 -4.51 -5.25
N GLY A 74 -3.29 -4.98 -4.92
CA GLY A 74 -4.17 -5.67 -5.88
C GLY A 74 -3.55 -6.96 -6.45
N ALA A 75 -2.68 -7.61 -5.69
CA ALA A 75 -1.94 -8.83 -6.04
C ALA A 75 -0.87 -8.68 -7.15
N ILE A 76 -0.50 -7.45 -7.51
CA ILE A 76 0.55 -7.22 -8.51
C ILE A 76 1.92 -7.74 -8.04
N ARG A 77 2.71 -8.23 -8.99
CA ARG A 77 4.15 -8.49 -8.84
C ARG A 77 4.86 -7.74 -9.95
N LEU A 78 5.73 -6.80 -9.58
CA LEU A 78 6.49 -6.03 -10.56
C LEU A 78 7.53 -6.95 -11.19
N ALA A 79 7.41 -7.18 -12.50
CA ALA A 79 8.40 -7.90 -13.26
C ALA A 79 9.72 -7.09 -13.32
N PRO A 80 10.88 -7.75 -13.41
CA PRO A 80 12.14 -7.07 -13.71
C PRO A 80 12.00 -6.29 -15.02
N ARG A 81 12.56 -5.08 -15.05
CA ARG A 81 12.77 -4.33 -16.28
C ARG A 81 14.09 -4.71 -16.91
#